data_AF-A0A349Y3E3-F1
#
_entry.id   AF-A0A349Y3E3-F1
#
_cell.length_a   1.000
_cell.length_b   1.000
_cell.length_c   1.000
_cell.angle_alpha   90.00
_cell.angle_beta   90.00
_cell.angle_gamma   90.00
#
_symmetry.space_group_name_H-M   'P 1'
#
loop_
_entity.id
_entity.type
_entity.pdbx_description
1 polymer ?
#
loop_
_entity_poly.entity_id
_entity_poly.type
_entity_poly.pdbx_seq_one_letter_code
_entity_poly.pdbx_strand_id
1 'polypeptide(L)'
;MDPAWANATVFVIARAPDGPPMPVAVQKHPASRLPLLVTLGDGDSPMPTSTLSQLQEVEVVARLSRSGQANRQPDDVETAPVRVRLPHAGPVSLVFDRP
;
A
#
# COMPACT_ATOMS: atom_id res chain seq x y z
N MET A 1 -0.76 -5.08 -19.08
CA MET A 1 -1.78 -4.58 -18.13
C MET A 1 -3.02 -4.27 -18.94
N ASP A 2 -4.19 -4.76 -18.52
CA ASP A 2 -5.45 -4.54 -19.23
C ASP A 2 -5.69 -3.01 -19.45
N PRO A 3 -6.14 -2.56 -20.64
CA PRO A 3 -6.53 -1.17 -20.88
C PRO A 3 -7.48 -0.59 -19.82
N ALA A 4 -8.29 -1.43 -19.18
CA ALA A 4 -9.18 -1.06 -18.08
C ALA A 4 -8.45 -0.41 -16.89
N TRP A 5 -7.13 -0.64 -16.74
CA TRP A 5 -6.32 -0.11 -15.65
C TRP A 5 -5.43 1.07 -16.06
N ALA A 6 -5.54 1.59 -17.29
CA ALA A 6 -4.68 2.68 -17.78
C ALA A 6 -4.75 3.94 -16.91
N ASN A 7 -5.91 4.22 -16.31
CA ASN A 7 -6.15 5.34 -15.39
C ASN A 7 -6.26 4.91 -13.93
N ALA A 8 -5.96 3.64 -13.61
CA ALA A 8 -6.02 3.15 -12.26
C ALA A 8 -4.91 3.77 -11.40
N THR A 9 -5.16 3.75 -10.10
CA THR A 9 -4.22 4.19 -9.07
C THR A 9 -3.74 2.99 -8.28
N VAL A 10 -2.44 2.93 -8.02
CA VAL A 10 -1.83 2.01 -7.05
C VAL A 10 -1.65 2.74 -5.73
N PHE A 11 -2.21 2.18 -4.66
CA PHE A 11 -1.93 2.58 -3.29
C PHE A 11 -1.00 1.56 -2.66
N VAL A 12 0.12 2.00 -2.11
CA VAL A 12 0.98 1.15 -1.26
C VAL A 12 0.69 1.54 0.18
N ILE A 13 0.24 0.56 0.96
CA ILE A 13 -0.39 0.79 2.25
C ILE A 13 0.36 -0.04 3.30
N ALA A 14 0.81 0.60 4.37
CA ALA A 14 1.23 -0.07 5.58
C ALA A 14 0.22 0.19 6.70
N ARG A 15 -0.15 -0.86 7.44
CA ARG A 15 -1.07 -0.79 8.57
C ARG A 15 -0.58 -1.66 9.72
N ALA A 16 -1.04 -1.36 10.93
CA ALA A 16 -0.79 -2.23 12.08
C ALA A 16 -1.43 -3.62 11.84
N PRO A 17 -0.72 -4.73 12.14
CA PRO A 17 -1.31 -6.06 12.11
C PRO A 17 -2.44 -6.13 13.13
N ASP A 18 -3.57 -6.72 12.76
CA ASP A 18 -4.72 -6.94 13.66
C ASP A 18 -5.29 -5.66 14.31
N GLY A 19 -4.91 -4.49 13.78
CA GLY A 19 -5.32 -3.17 14.27
C GLY A 19 -6.53 -2.59 13.52
N PRO A 20 -6.92 -1.33 13.83
CA PRO A 20 -7.95 -0.64 13.07
C PRO A 20 -7.56 -0.56 11.58
N PRO A 21 -8.54 -0.48 10.65
CA PRO A 21 -8.27 -0.52 9.21
C PRO A 21 -7.51 0.70 8.68
N MET A 22 -7.31 1.73 9.53
CA MET A 22 -6.62 2.94 9.16
C MET A 22 -5.11 2.67 8.99
N PRO A 23 -4.52 3.08 7.86
CA PRO A 23 -3.11 2.86 7.63
C PRO A 23 -2.22 3.83 8.40
N VAL A 24 -1.00 3.40 8.69
CA VAL A 24 0.06 4.19 9.33
C VAL A 24 1.02 4.83 8.32
N ALA A 25 0.98 4.37 7.06
CA ALA A 25 1.65 4.99 5.94
C ALA A 25 0.93 4.64 4.64
N VAL A 26 0.76 5.60 3.73
CA VAL A 26 0.16 5.38 2.41
C VAL A 26 0.88 6.23 1.37
N GLN A 27 1.25 5.60 0.26
CA GLN A 27 1.61 6.31 -0.97
C GLN A 27 0.65 6.01 -2.09
N LYS A 28 0.41 7.03 -2.93
CA LYS A 28 -0.46 6.98 -4.11
C LYS A 28 0.38 7.15 -5.37
N HIS A 29 0.26 6.24 -6.31
CA HIS A 29 0.96 6.25 -7.60
C HIS A 29 0.01 5.91 -8.76
N PRO A 30 0.23 6.43 -9.97
CA PRO A 30 -0.49 5.96 -11.15
C PRO A 30 -0.06 4.53 -11.50
N ALA A 31 -1.01 3.68 -11.86
CA ALA A 31 -0.73 2.28 -12.18
C ALA A 31 0.13 2.10 -13.43
N SER A 32 0.16 3.10 -14.32
CA SER A 32 1.06 3.16 -15.48
C SER A 32 2.56 3.20 -15.13
N ARG A 33 2.92 3.42 -13.86
CA ARG A 33 4.31 3.35 -13.38
C ARG A 33 4.77 1.95 -12.96
N LEU A 34 3.89 0.95 -12.99
CA LEU A 34 4.30 -0.42 -12.65
C LEU A 34 5.27 -1.00 -13.70
N PRO A 35 6.29 -1.77 -13.28
CA PRO A 35 6.70 -2.01 -11.90
C PRO A 35 7.38 -0.77 -11.28
N LEU A 36 7.07 -0.46 -10.01
CA LEU A 36 7.71 0.64 -9.28
C LEU A 36 8.31 0.19 -7.95
N LEU A 37 9.38 0.88 -7.55
CA LEU A 37 9.98 0.78 -6.22
C LEU A 37 9.58 2.00 -5.41
N VAL A 38 9.10 1.79 -4.19
CA VAL A 38 8.71 2.85 -3.24
C VAL A 38 9.42 2.68 -1.91
N THR A 39 9.56 3.78 -1.19
CA THR A 39 10.00 3.79 0.20
C THR A 39 8.90 4.42 1.03
N LEU A 40 8.41 3.71 2.04
CA LEU A 40 7.46 4.24 3.02
C LEU A 40 8.21 4.77 4.24
N GLY A 41 7.74 5.88 4.79
CA GLY A 41 8.22 6.46 6.05
C GLY A 41 7.15 7.23 6.79
N ASP A 42 7.52 7.88 7.89
CA ASP A 42 6.58 8.61 8.76
C ASP A 42 5.85 9.75 8.05
N GLY A 43 6.49 10.38 7.07
CA GLY A 43 5.88 11.44 6.25
C GLY A 43 4.74 10.97 5.36
N ASP A 44 4.59 9.66 5.16
CA ASP A 44 3.49 9.05 4.43
C ASP A 44 2.29 8.74 5.33
N SER A 45 2.36 9.05 6.63
CA SER A 45 1.24 8.82 7.53
C SER A 45 0.09 9.80 7.25
N PRO A 46 -1.16 9.29 7.09
CA PRO A 46 -2.34 10.14 7.06
C PRO A 46 -2.64 10.84 8.39
N MET A 47 -2.03 10.40 9.49
CA MET A 47 -2.24 10.94 10.84
C MET A 47 -0.90 11.18 11.56
N PRO A 48 -0.57 12.43 11.95
CA PRO A 48 0.72 12.73 12.58
C PRO A 48 1.02 11.96 13.88
N THR A 49 -0.03 11.46 14.56
CA THR A 49 0.06 10.77 15.85
C THR A 49 0.24 9.27 15.73
N SER A 50 0.14 8.69 14.54
CA SER A 50 0.27 7.26 14.29
C SER A 50 1.18 7.05 13.09
N THR A 51 2.47 6.81 13.35
CA THR A 51 3.50 6.75 12.30
C THR A 51 4.12 5.36 12.19
N LEU A 52 4.81 5.12 11.08
CA LEU A 52 5.46 3.84 10.80
C LEU A 52 6.53 3.51 11.84
N SER A 53 7.36 4.49 12.23
CA SER A 53 8.47 4.34 13.18
C SER A 53 8.06 3.97 14.60
N GLN A 54 6.78 4.15 14.96
CA GLN A 54 6.25 3.80 16.28
C GLN A 54 5.91 2.31 16.41
N LEU A 55 5.85 1.57 15.30
CA LEU A 55 5.47 0.17 15.28
C LEU A 55 6.68 -0.76 15.16
N GLN A 56 6.55 -1.96 15.72
CA GLN A 56 7.55 -3.04 15.57
C GLN A 56 7.29 -3.93 14.36
N GLU A 57 6.04 -4.01 13.90
CA GLU A 57 5.61 -4.81 12.77
C GLU A 57 4.46 -4.11 12.05
N VAL A 58 4.38 -4.30 10.73
CA VAL A 58 3.28 -3.84 9.88
C VAL A 58 2.89 -4.92 8.88
N GLU A 59 1.64 -4.85 8.43
CA GLU A 59 1.22 -5.49 7.18
C GLU A 59 1.31 -4.48 6.04
N VAL A 60 1.99 -4.87 4.97
CA VAL A 60 2.10 -4.10 3.74
C VAL A 60 1.27 -4.76 2.65
N VAL A 61 0.41 -3.97 2.01
CA VAL A 61 -0.40 -4.38 0.85
C VAL A 61 -0.28 -3.33 -0.25
N ALA A 62 -0.33 -3.77 -1.50
CA ALA A 62 -0.61 -2.87 -2.61
C ALA A 62 -2.04 -3.06 -3.09
N ARG A 63 -2.75 -1.95 -3.36
CA ARG A 63 -4.12 -1.93 -3.85
C ARG A 63 -4.20 -1.19 -5.18
N LEU A 64 -4.73 -1.85 -6.20
CA LEU A 64 -5.07 -1.26 -7.49
C LEU A 64 -6.53 -0.81 -7.48
N SER A 65 -6.79 0.47 -7.73
CA SER A 65 -8.14 1.05 -7.75
C SER A 65 -8.43 1.79 -9.05
N ARG A 66 -9.55 1.45 -9.70
CA ARG A 66 -10.08 2.20 -10.86
C ARG A 66 -10.58 3.58 -10.50
N SER A 67 -11.22 3.68 -9.34
CA SER A 67 -11.87 4.91 -8.90
C SER A 67 -10.87 5.98 -8.47
N GLY A 68 -9.64 5.56 -8.13
CA GLY A 68 -8.62 6.44 -7.57
C GLY A 68 -8.92 6.92 -6.15
N GLN A 69 -9.95 6.36 -5.50
CA GLN A 69 -10.32 6.67 -4.11
C GLN A 69 -9.40 5.94 -3.12
N ALA A 70 -9.08 6.62 -2.02
CA ALA A 70 -8.25 6.05 -0.95
C ALA A 70 -9.01 5.05 -0.06
N ASN A 71 -10.34 5.08 -0.07
CA ASN A 71 -11.15 4.07 0.60
C ASN A 71 -11.31 2.85 -0.31
N ARG A 72 -11.22 1.64 0.26
CA ARG A 72 -11.39 0.38 -0.48
C ARG A 72 -12.73 0.37 -1.21
N GLN A 73 -12.71 0.03 -2.49
CA GLN A 73 -13.90 -0.26 -3.29
C GLN A 73 -14.04 -1.77 -3.53
N PRO A 74 -15.27 -2.28 -3.79
CA PRO A 74 -15.50 -3.69 -4.08
C PRO A 74 -14.69 -4.23 -5.27
N ASP A 75 -14.41 -3.35 -6.23
CA ASP A 75 -13.71 -3.64 -7.48
C ASP A 75 -12.19 -3.42 -7.43
N ASP A 76 -11.66 -3.08 -6.26
CA ASP A 76 -10.22 -2.92 -6.07
C ASP A 76 -9.55 -4.30 -5.98
N VAL A 77 -8.36 -4.41 -6.57
CA VAL A 77 -7.52 -5.61 -6.48
C VAL A 77 -6.40 -5.36 -5.48
N GLU A 78 -6.19 -6.28 -4.55
CA GLU A 78 -5.10 -6.20 -3.58
C GLU A 78 -4.12 -7.37 -3.74
N THR A 79 -2.85 -7.12 -3.41
CA THR A 79 -1.86 -8.18 -3.22
C THR A 79 -2.15 -8.96 -1.95
N ALA A 80 -1.56 -10.14 -1.81
CA ALA A 80 -1.44 -10.77 -0.50
C ALA A 80 -0.72 -9.80 0.48
N PRO A 81 -1.15 -9.72 1.76
CA PRO A 81 -0.46 -8.94 2.76
C PRO A 81 0.89 -9.57 3.09
N VAL A 82 1.91 -8.74 3.21
CA VAL A 82 3.25 -9.14 3.65
C VAL A 82 3.51 -8.53 5.02
N ARG A 83 3.80 -9.37 6.02
CA ARG A 83 4.23 -8.91 7.34
C ARG A 83 5.70 -8.51 7.31
N VAL A 84 6.00 -7.33 7.84
CA VAL A 84 7.32 -6.71 7.82
C VAL A 84 7.67 -6.21 9.22
N ARG A 85 8.78 -6.68 9.78
CA ARG A 85 9.34 -6.15 11.03
C ARG A 85 10.11 -4.86 10.77
N LEU A 86 9.95 -3.89 11.66
CA LEU A 86 10.57 -2.57 11.57
C LEU A 86 11.72 -2.42 12.59
N PRO A 87 12.79 -1.66 12.27
CA PRO A 87 13.03 -1.02 10.98
C PRO A 87 13.40 -2.04 9.89
N HIS A 88 13.01 -1.75 8.64
CA HIS A 88 13.31 -2.59 7.49
C HIS A 88 14.02 -1.76 6.42
N ALA A 89 15.15 -2.25 5.91
CA ALA A 89 15.94 -1.56 4.88
C ALA A 89 15.92 -2.27 3.50
N GLY A 90 15.36 -3.49 3.44
CA GLY A 90 15.29 -4.28 2.22
C GLY A 90 14.05 -3.99 1.38
N PRO A 91 14.02 -4.49 0.12
CA PRO A 91 12.80 -4.46 -0.67
C PRO A 91 11.79 -5.50 -0.16
N VAL A 92 10.52 -5.12 -0.16
CA VAL A 92 9.39 -6.01 0.10
C VAL A 92 8.62 -6.20 -1.22
N SER A 93 8.53 -7.43 -1.70
CA SER A 93 7.85 -7.74 -2.96
C SER A 93 6.34 -7.84 -2.75
N LEU A 94 5.59 -7.02 -3.48
CA LEU A 94 4.13 -7.07 -3.55
C LEU A 94 3.73 -7.41 -4.99
N VAL A 95 3.01 -8.51 -5.17
CA VAL A 95 2.63 -9.02 -6.49
C VAL A 95 1.11 -9.14 -6.56
N PHE A 96 0.53 -8.60 -7.63
CA PHE A 96 -0.88 -8.81 -7.94
C PHE A 96 -1.04 -10.17 -8.63
N ASP A 97 -1.61 -11.14 -7.92
CA ASP A 97 -1.76 -12.53 -8.40
C ASP A 97 -2.82 -12.69 -9.52
N ARG A 98 -3.60 -11.63 -9.79
CA ARG A 98 -4.61 -11.60 -10.86
C ARG A 98 -4.43 -10.35 -11.73
N PRO A 99 -4.46 -10.48 -13.07
CA PRO A 99 -4.46 -9.34 -13.99
C PRO A 99 -5.77 -8.55 -13.95
#